data_AF-A0A182MA53-F1
#
_entry.id   AF-A0A182MA53-F1
#
_cell.length_a   1.000
_cell.length_b   1.000
_cell.length_c   1.000
_cell.angle_alpha   90.00
_cell.angle_beta   90.00
_cell.angle_gamma   90.00
#
_symmetry.space_group_name_H-M   'P 1'
#
loop_
_entity.id
_entity.type
_entity.pdbx_description
1 polymer ?
#
loop_
_entity_poly.entity_id
_entity_poly.type
_entity_poly.pdbx_seq_one_letter_code
_entity_poly.pdbx_strand_id
1 'polypeptide(L)'
;LLKTQFITSSRFHLVSEPNFVGSFDIGEHVYFFFRETAVEYINCGKAVYSRVARVCKKDTGGKNILNQNWATYLKARINCSISGEFPFYFNEIQDVYQLPTDKTKFYATFTTSTNGLVGSAVCSFDINEIHGAFAGKFKEQASSNSAWLPVLNSKIPEPRPGTCVNDTSTLPDSVLNFIRSHPLMDKAVNHEHNNPVYYKRDLVFTKLVVDNFQLPTCRVIRDVVQTDTIHGARD
;
A
#
# COMPACT_ATOMS: atom_id res chain seq x y z
N LEU A 1 9.13 13.48 5.02
CA LEU A 1 9.59 14.45 3.99
C LEU A 1 10.86 13.96 3.29
N LEU A 2 11.97 13.70 3.99
CA LEU A 2 13.21 13.18 3.35
C LEU A 2 13.08 11.78 2.72
N LYS A 3 12.34 10.84 3.35
CA LYS A 3 12.17 9.47 2.81
C LYS A 3 11.27 9.40 1.55
N THR A 4 10.43 10.40 1.32
CA THR A 4 9.43 10.41 0.24
C THR A 4 9.99 10.88 -1.10
N GLN A 5 11.02 11.73 -1.08
CA GLN A 5 11.74 12.18 -2.29
C GLN A 5 12.54 11.04 -2.97
N PHE A 6 12.90 9.98 -2.24
CA PHE A 6 13.67 8.86 -2.80
C PHE A 6 12.85 7.91 -3.69
N ILE A 7 11.53 7.83 -3.55
CA ILE A 7 10.70 6.97 -4.41
C ILE A 7 10.45 7.65 -5.76
N THR A 8 10.29 8.98 -5.75
CA THR A 8 9.96 9.79 -6.93
C THR A 8 11.17 10.15 -7.79
N SER A 9 12.39 10.03 -7.25
CA SER A 9 13.64 10.38 -7.96
C SER A 9 14.20 9.26 -8.87
N SER A 10 13.53 8.11 -9.00
CA SER A 10 14.07 6.99 -9.78
C SER A 10 13.76 7.14 -11.27
N ARG A 11 14.80 6.96 -12.11
CA ARG A 11 14.75 6.94 -13.59
C ARG A 11 13.82 5.85 -14.19
N PHE A 12 13.15 5.08 -13.34
CA PHE A 12 12.48 3.82 -13.67
C PHE A 12 10.97 3.86 -13.44
N HIS A 13 10.37 5.02 -13.15
CA HIS A 13 8.92 5.21 -12.99
C HIS A 13 8.26 4.18 -12.05
N LEU A 14 8.83 3.96 -10.86
CA LEU A 14 8.27 3.04 -9.85
C LEU A 14 6.87 3.44 -9.38
N VAL A 15 6.53 4.73 -9.51
CA VAL A 15 5.28 5.35 -9.09
C VAL A 15 4.74 6.27 -10.19
N SER A 16 3.42 6.39 -10.29
CA SER A 16 2.75 7.21 -11.31
C SER A 16 1.88 8.29 -10.68
N GLU A 17 2.36 9.55 -10.65
CA GLU A 17 1.66 10.69 -10.05
C GLU A 17 1.23 10.44 -8.58
N PRO A 18 2.16 10.04 -7.68
CA PRO A 18 1.79 9.62 -6.33
C PRO A 18 1.43 10.80 -5.41
N ASN A 19 0.47 10.59 -4.52
CA ASN A 19 0.20 11.43 -3.36
C ASN A 19 0.42 10.62 -2.07
N PHE A 20 1.49 10.96 -1.34
CA PHE A 20 1.91 10.24 -0.14
C PHE A 20 1.17 10.74 1.10
N VAL A 21 0.66 9.79 1.90
CA VAL A 21 -0.15 10.08 3.08
C VAL A 21 0.51 9.65 4.39
N GLY A 22 1.47 8.72 4.34
CA GLY A 22 2.19 8.30 5.55
C GLY A 22 3.38 7.38 5.29
N SER A 23 4.25 7.25 6.28
CA SER A 23 5.37 6.31 6.25
C SER A 23 5.69 5.79 7.65
N PHE A 24 6.00 4.50 7.76
CA PHE A 24 6.22 3.82 9.04
C PHE A 24 7.48 2.97 9.03
N ASP A 25 8.17 2.98 10.16
CA ASP A 25 9.42 2.26 10.38
C ASP A 25 9.13 1.01 11.24
N ILE A 26 9.18 -0.18 10.62
CA ILE A 26 8.76 -1.44 11.25
C ILE A 26 9.70 -2.57 10.87
N GLY A 27 10.36 -3.16 11.88
CA GLY A 27 11.28 -4.27 11.69
C GLY A 27 12.43 -3.91 10.74
N GLU A 28 12.65 -4.72 9.70
CA GLU A 28 13.68 -4.48 8.68
C GLU A 28 13.24 -3.58 7.53
N HIS A 29 11.98 -3.11 7.54
CA HIS A 29 11.38 -2.40 6.42
C HIS A 29 10.98 -0.98 6.78
N VAL A 30 10.87 -0.14 5.75
CA VAL A 30 10.10 1.11 5.80
C VAL A 30 8.90 0.95 4.88
N TYR A 31 7.71 1.22 5.41
CA TYR A 31 6.46 1.19 4.67
C TYR A 31 6.04 2.59 4.26
N PHE A 32 5.47 2.72 3.06
CA PHE A 32 4.97 3.97 2.50
C PHE A 32 3.54 3.78 2.02
N PHE A 33 2.66 4.69 2.42
CA PHE A 33 1.26 4.69 2.02
C PHE A 33 1.00 5.89 1.12
N PHE A 34 0.40 5.64 -0.03
CA PHE A 34 0.11 6.65 -1.04
C PHE A 34 -1.01 6.20 -1.97
N ARG A 35 -1.57 7.13 -2.74
CA ARG A 35 -2.40 6.82 -3.91
C ARG A 35 -1.70 7.27 -5.19
N GLU A 36 -1.91 6.54 -6.28
CA GLU A 36 -1.29 6.81 -7.57
C GLU A 36 -2.24 6.42 -8.72
N THR A 37 -1.94 6.86 -9.93
CA THR A 37 -2.65 6.40 -11.14
C THR A 37 -2.40 4.89 -11.35
N ALA A 38 -3.48 4.11 -11.48
CA ALA A 38 -3.44 2.65 -11.57
C ALA A 38 -3.10 2.18 -12.99
N VAL A 39 -1.81 1.98 -13.26
CA VAL A 39 -1.32 1.51 -14.57
C VAL A 39 -1.91 0.16 -14.99
N GLU A 40 -2.25 -0.70 -14.03
CA GLU A 40 -2.88 -1.99 -14.28
C GLU A 40 -4.33 -1.91 -14.73
N TYR A 41 -4.93 -0.72 -14.65
CA TYR A 41 -6.32 -0.48 -15.02
C TYR A 41 -6.47 0.38 -16.28
N ILE A 42 -5.37 0.92 -16.84
CA ILE A 42 -5.41 1.87 -17.97
C ILE A 42 -6.18 1.32 -19.17
N ASN A 43 -6.07 0.02 -19.47
CA ASN A 43 -6.79 -0.62 -20.58
C ASN A 43 -8.32 -0.69 -20.38
N CYS A 44 -8.79 -0.49 -19.14
CA CYS A 44 -10.21 -0.43 -18.77
C CYS A 44 -10.69 1.00 -18.50
N GLY A 45 -9.77 1.95 -18.29
CA GLY A 45 -10.06 3.36 -17.99
C GLY A 45 -9.00 3.99 -17.07
N LYS A 46 -9.19 5.26 -16.72
CA LYS A 46 -8.30 5.93 -15.75
C LYS A 46 -8.86 5.75 -14.34
N ALA A 47 -8.08 5.13 -13.46
CA ALA A 47 -8.40 4.98 -12.05
C ALA A 47 -7.21 5.37 -11.18
N VAL A 48 -7.49 5.80 -9.95
CA VAL A 48 -6.49 5.96 -8.89
C VAL A 48 -6.62 4.78 -7.96
N TYR A 49 -5.51 4.17 -7.53
CA TYR A 49 -5.50 3.15 -6.49
C TYR A 49 -4.56 3.51 -5.35
N SER A 50 -4.98 3.10 -4.16
CA SER A 50 -4.18 3.18 -2.95
C SER A 50 -3.18 2.04 -2.87
N ARG A 51 -1.98 2.36 -2.38
CA ARG A 51 -0.84 1.47 -2.31
C ARG A 51 -0.19 1.50 -0.94
N VAL A 52 0.32 0.34 -0.55
CA VAL A 52 1.41 0.23 0.41
C VAL A 52 2.63 -0.23 -0.35
N ALA A 53 3.74 0.48 -0.19
CA ALA A 53 5.05 0.04 -0.65
C ALA A 53 5.97 -0.26 0.53
N ARG A 54 6.97 -1.10 0.29
CA ARG A 54 8.04 -1.37 1.26
C ARG A 54 9.41 -1.33 0.59
N VAL A 55 10.41 -0.99 1.40
CA VAL A 55 11.84 -1.12 1.07
C VAL A 55 12.57 -1.69 2.28
N CYS A 56 13.63 -2.46 2.05
CA CYS A 56 14.52 -2.91 3.12
C CYS A 56 15.39 -1.74 3.59
N LYS A 57 15.57 -1.61 4.90
CA LYS A 57 16.40 -0.54 5.49
C LYS A 57 17.87 -0.64 5.11
N LYS A 58 18.36 -1.85 4.83
CA LYS A 58 19.74 -2.15 4.43
C LYS A 58 19.94 -2.07 2.91
N ASP A 59 18.95 -1.64 2.14
CA ASP A 59 19.05 -1.52 0.69
C ASP A 59 20.04 -0.41 0.32
N THR A 60 21.14 -0.80 -0.31
CA THR A 60 22.19 0.09 -0.81
C THR A 60 22.13 0.25 -2.34
N GLY A 61 21.12 -0.33 -2.97
CA GLY A 61 21.00 -0.48 -4.42
C GLY A 61 21.81 -1.64 -4.98
N GLY A 62 21.77 -1.79 -6.31
CA GLY A 62 22.53 -2.81 -7.02
C GLY A 62 23.90 -2.29 -7.49
N LYS A 63 24.83 -3.20 -7.80
CA LYS A 63 26.21 -2.85 -8.19
C LYS A 63 26.27 -2.14 -9.54
N ASN A 64 25.71 -2.76 -10.58
CA ASN A 64 25.70 -2.22 -11.94
C ASN A 64 24.28 -1.82 -12.36
N ILE A 65 23.34 -2.75 -12.19
CA ILE A 65 21.90 -2.54 -12.41
C ILE A 65 21.31 -1.91 -11.15
N LEU A 66 20.43 -0.91 -11.31
CA LEU A 66 19.84 -0.18 -10.18
C LEU A 66 20.89 0.45 -9.24
N ASN A 67 22.06 0.84 -9.76
CA ASN A 67 23.00 1.63 -8.98
C ASN A 67 22.31 2.93 -8.53
N GLN A 68 22.42 3.27 -7.24
CA GLN A 68 21.73 4.38 -6.57
C GLN A 68 20.19 4.32 -6.63
N ASN A 69 19.60 3.16 -6.97
CA ASN A 69 18.15 2.95 -6.97
C ASN A 69 17.81 1.77 -6.05
N TRP A 70 16.57 1.73 -5.55
CA TRP A 70 16.11 0.66 -4.67
C TRP A 70 16.18 -0.72 -5.36
N ALA A 71 16.86 -1.68 -4.74
CA ALA A 71 16.93 -3.07 -5.16
C ALA A 71 15.88 -3.97 -4.49
N THR A 72 15.09 -3.42 -3.55
CA THR A 72 14.10 -4.15 -2.74
C THR A 72 12.69 -3.54 -2.77
N TYR A 73 12.48 -2.50 -3.58
CA TYR A 73 11.19 -1.81 -3.66
C TYR A 73 10.10 -2.71 -4.23
N LEU A 74 9.00 -2.85 -3.49
CA LEU A 74 7.76 -3.48 -3.94
C LEU A 74 6.55 -2.67 -3.47
N LYS A 75 5.45 -2.73 -4.22
CA LYS A 75 4.16 -2.14 -3.86
C LYS A 75 2.99 -3.10 -4.08
N ALA A 76 1.96 -2.99 -3.25
CA ALA A 76 0.73 -3.76 -3.36
C ALA A 76 -0.48 -2.81 -3.33
N ARG A 77 -1.57 -3.20 -4.01
CA ARG A 77 -2.86 -2.50 -3.90
C ARG A 77 -3.41 -2.67 -2.48
N ILE A 78 -3.94 -1.60 -1.90
CA ILE A 78 -4.74 -1.69 -0.67
C ILE A 78 -6.21 -1.76 -1.07
N ASN A 79 -6.94 -2.71 -0.48
CA ASN A 79 -8.36 -2.89 -0.70
C ASN A 79 -9.15 -2.40 0.52
N CYS A 80 -9.92 -1.33 0.35
CA CYS A 80 -10.95 -0.88 1.29
C CYS A 80 -12.30 -0.92 0.55
N SER A 81 -13.20 -1.84 0.94
CA SER A 81 -14.44 -2.06 0.21
C SER A 81 -15.58 -2.51 1.10
N ILE A 82 -16.81 -2.21 0.69
CA ILE A 82 -18.01 -2.85 1.26
C ILE A 82 -18.20 -4.18 0.54
N SER A 83 -18.29 -5.27 1.31
CA SER A 83 -18.54 -6.61 0.76
C SER A 83 -19.91 -6.71 0.11
N GLY A 84 -20.00 -7.51 -0.95
CA GLY A 84 -21.21 -7.82 -1.69
C GLY A 84 -20.86 -8.67 -2.91
N GLU A 85 -21.86 -9.09 -3.69
CA GLU A 85 -21.64 -9.76 -4.97
C GLU A 85 -20.78 -8.90 -5.91
N PHE A 86 -21.00 -7.57 -5.85
CA PHE A 86 -20.18 -6.55 -6.49
C PHE A 86 -19.64 -5.61 -5.41
N PRO A 87 -18.39 -5.78 -4.95
CA PRO A 87 -17.83 -4.96 -3.89
C PRO A 87 -17.76 -3.48 -4.30
N PHE A 88 -18.09 -2.58 -3.36
CA PHE A 88 -17.97 -1.14 -3.56
C PHE A 88 -16.65 -0.63 -2.98
N TYR A 89 -15.75 -0.12 -3.82
CA TYR A 89 -14.38 0.25 -3.44
C TYR A 89 -14.21 1.74 -3.13
N PHE A 90 -13.52 2.03 -2.03
CA PHE A 90 -12.99 3.36 -1.71
C PHE A 90 -11.52 3.39 -2.10
N ASN A 91 -11.24 3.94 -3.27
CA ASN A 91 -9.96 3.73 -3.94
C ASN A 91 -8.86 4.72 -3.52
N GLU A 92 -9.21 5.87 -2.94
CA GLU A 92 -8.28 6.98 -2.71
C GLU A 92 -8.00 7.21 -1.22
N ILE A 93 -6.85 6.73 -0.74
CA ILE A 93 -6.40 6.92 0.63
C ILE A 93 -6.06 8.40 0.89
N GLN A 94 -6.54 8.93 2.02
CA GLN A 94 -6.35 10.33 2.43
C GLN A 94 -5.37 10.46 3.60
N ASP A 95 -5.40 9.52 4.54
CA ASP A 95 -4.52 9.51 5.71
C ASP A 95 -4.37 8.08 6.25
N VAL A 96 -3.30 7.86 7.01
CA VAL A 96 -3.01 6.59 7.66
C VAL A 96 -2.43 6.82 9.04
N TYR A 97 -2.90 6.05 10.02
CA TYR A 97 -2.50 6.13 11.41
C TYR A 97 -2.12 4.74 11.92
N GLN A 98 -1.10 4.71 12.78
CA GLN A 98 -0.68 3.53 13.51
C GLN A 98 -0.62 3.88 15.00
N LEU A 99 -1.23 3.04 15.83
CA LEU A 99 -1.21 3.21 17.28
C LEU A 99 0.23 3.09 17.80
N PRO A 100 0.67 3.95 18.75
CA PRO A 100 1.99 3.83 19.35
C PRO A 100 2.19 2.49 20.08
N THR A 101 1.11 1.93 20.64
CA THR A 101 1.08 0.70 21.42
C THR A 101 0.96 -0.55 20.56
N ASP A 102 0.45 -0.43 19.32
CA ASP A 102 0.26 -1.55 18.39
C ASP A 102 0.84 -1.23 17.02
N LYS A 103 2.02 -1.81 16.73
CA LYS A 103 2.70 -1.69 15.44
C LYS A 103 2.24 -2.72 14.40
N THR A 104 1.28 -3.57 14.74
CA THR A 104 0.77 -4.63 13.86
C THR A 104 -0.45 -4.19 13.07
N LYS A 105 -1.03 -3.04 13.40
CA LYS A 105 -2.26 -2.55 12.78
C LYS A 105 -2.10 -1.15 12.21
N PHE A 106 -2.79 -0.90 11.10
CA PHE A 106 -2.95 0.42 10.50
C PHE A 106 -4.41 0.75 10.33
N TYR A 107 -4.76 2.00 10.59
CA TYR A 107 -6.06 2.56 10.28
C TYR A 107 -5.88 3.58 9.17
N ALA A 108 -6.79 3.61 8.19
CA ALA A 108 -6.69 4.56 7.10
C ALA A 108 -8.06 5.04 6.63
N THR A 109 -8.12 6.31 6.23
CA THR A 109 -9.29 6.94 5.61
C THR A 109 -9.16 6.86 4.10
N PHE A 110 -10.27 6.52 3.45
CA PHE A 110 -10.37 6.42 1.99
C PHE A 110 -11.57 7.20 1.51
N THR A 111 -11.48 7.72 0.29
CA THR A 111 -12.58 8.34 -0.44
C THR A 111 -12.84 7.58 -1.73
N THR A 112 -14.04 7.76 -2.27
CA THR A 112 -14.34 7.45 -3.67
C THR A 112 -13.66 8.44 -4.60
N SER A 113 -13.71 8.16 -5.91
CA SER A 113 -13.16 9.07 -6.92
C SER A 113 -14.02 10.34 -7.05
N THR A 114 -13.37 11.47 -7.33
CA THR A 114 -13.98 12.81 -7.41
C THR A 114 -15.04 12.95 -8.51
N ASN A 115 -15.02 12.09 -9.53
CA ASN A 115 -15.96 12.13 -10.66
C ASN A 115 -17.22 11.27 -10.45
N GLY A 116 -17.39 10.67 -9.27
CA GLY A 116 -18.49 9.73 -8.98
C GLY A 116 -19.29 10.09 -7.72
N LEU A 117 -19.91 9.07 -7.14
CA LEU A 117 -20.60 9.16 -5.85
C LEU A 117 -19.59 9.53 -4.76
N VAL A 118 -19.79 10.67 -4.10
CA VAL A 118 -18.95 11.09 -2.98
C VAL A 118 -19.22 10.21 -1.76
N GLY A 119 -18.16 9.66 -1.19
CA GLY A 119 -18.25 8.89 0.03
C GLY A 119 -16.88 8.58 0.59
N SER A 120 -16.84 8.33 1.89
CA SER A 120 -15.62 7.97 2.59
C SER A 120 -15.79 6.74 3.46
N ALA A 121 -14.68 6.08 3.75
CA ALA A 121 -14.61 4.94 4.62
C ALA A 121 -13.34 4.97 5.49
N VAL A 122 -13.42 4.33 6.65
CA VAL A 122 -12.28 3.97 7.49
C VAL A 122 -12.11 2.46 7.40
N CYS A 123 -10.93 2.01 7.01
CA CYS A 123 -10.54 0.60 7.03
C CYS A 123 -9.34 0.40 7.96
N SER A 124 -9.28 -0.77 8.61
CA SER A 124 -8.10 -1.23 9.34
C SER A 124 -7.40 -2.36 8.59
N PHE A 125 -6.07 -2.47 8.73
CA PHE A 125 -5.23 -3.44 8.04
C PHE A 125 -4.24 -4.06 9.00
N ASP A 126 -4.20 -5.38 9.01
CA ASP A 126 -3.22 -6.16 9.76
C ASP A 126 -1.90 -6.28 8.97
N ILE A 127 -0.77 -6.11 9.65
CA ILE A 127 0.57 -6.21 9.07
C ILE A 127 0.83 -7.58 8.44
N ASN A 128 0.20 -8.65 8.92
CA ASN A 128 0.32 -9.99 8.36
C ASN A 128 -0.33 -10.08 6.98
N GLU A 129 -1.43 -9.38 6.73
CA GLU A 129 -2.04 -9.33 5.39
C GLU A 129 -1.16 -8.54 4.42
N ILE A 130 -0.50 -7.48 4.90
CA ILE A 130 0.54 -6.75 4.13
C ILE A 130 1.71 -7.69 3.80
N HIS A 131 2.24 -8.42 4.79
CA HIS A 131 3.30 -9.40 4.58
C HIS A 131 2.87 -10.49 3.59
N GLY A 132 1.63 -10.98 3.72
CA GLY A 132 1.05 -11.99 2.83
C GLY A 132 0.95 -11.52 1.37
N ALA A 133 0.62 -10.25 1.14
CA ALA A 133 0.63 -9.67 -0.21
C ALA A 133 2.04 -9.66 -0.82
N PHE A 134 3.06 -9.24 -0.06
CA PHE A 134 4.44 -9.21 -0.54
C PHE A 134 5.10 -10.60 -0.65
N ALA A 135 4.60 -11.60 0.07
CA ALA A 135 4.97 -13.00 -0.10
C ALA A 135 4.25 -13.66 -1.31
N GLY A 136 3.21 -13.02 -1.85
CA GLY A 136 2.39 -13.54 -2.94
C GLY A 136 3.04 -13.47 -4.33
N LYS A 137 2.23 -13.61 -5.38
CA LYS A 137 2.71 -13.52 -6.76
C LYS A 137 2.94 -12.06 -7.16
N PHE A 138 3.90 -11.84 -8.05
CA PHE A 138 4.07 -10.57 -8.74
C PHE A 138 3.04 -10.42 -9.85
N LYS A 139 2.78 -9.19 -10.27
CA LYS A 139 1.90 -8.88 -11.40
C LYS A 139 2.74 -8.49 -12.60
N GLU A 140 2.48 -9.10 -13.76
CA GLU A 140 3.18 -8.79 -15.02
C GLU A 140 2.20 -8.35 -16.12
N GLN A 141 2.70 -7.52 -17.03
CA GLN A 141 2.06 -7.22 -18.30
C GLN A 141 3.02 -7.61 -19.42
N ALA A 142 2.70 -8.70 -20.14
CA ALA A 142 3.62 -9.26 -21.14
C ALA A 142 3.91 -8.30 -22.31
N SER A 143 2.93 -7.49 -22.69
CA SER A 143 3.06 -6.42 -23.68
C SER A 143 2.10 -5.27 -23.32
N SER A 144 2.28 -4.08 -23.89
CA SER A 144 1.43 -2.91 -23.60
C SER A 144 -0.07 -3.16 -23.79
N ASN A 145 -0.43 -4.08 -24.69
CA ASN A 145 -1.81 -4.41 -25.03
C ASN A 145 -2.32 -5.66 -24.31
N SER A 146 -1.47 -6.36 -23.56
CA SER A 146 -1.85 -7.56 -22.82
C SER A 146 -2.56 -7.22 -21.51
N ALA A 147 -3.38 -8.16 -21.02
CA ALA A 147 -3.91 -8.10 -19.68
C ALA A 147 -2.79 -8.24 -18.63
N TRP A 148 -3.01 -7.66 -17.46
CA TRP A 148 -2.15 -7.85 -16.31
C TRP A 148 -2.46 -9.19 -15.64
N LEU A 149 -1.48 -10.05 -15.53
CA LEU A 149 -1.63 -11.42 -15.02
C LEU A 149 -0.63 -11.73 -13.90
N PRO A 150 -0.91 -12.72 -13.04
CA PRO A 150 0.03 -13.15 -12.02
C PRO A 150 1.23 -13.87 -12.65
N VAL A 151 2.44 -13.52 -12.22
CA VAL A 151 3.68 -14.21 -12.61
C VAL A 151 3.69 -15.64 -12.03
N LEU A 152 4.09 -16.60 -12.85
CA LEU A 152 4.28 -17.99 -12.41
C LEU A 152 5.48 -18.11 -11.46
N ASN A 153 5.36 -18.91 -10.40
CA ASN A 153 6.43 -19.09 -9.42
C ASN A 153 7.76 -19.57 -10.03
N SER A 154 7.70 -20.38 -11.10
CA SER A 154 8.89 -20.88 -11.80
C SER A 154 9.69 -19.80 -12.54
N LYS A 155 9.10 -18.61 -12.77
CA LYS A 155 9.79 -17.47 -13.39
C LYS A 155 10.41 -16.51 -12.38
N ILE A 156 10.15 -16.70 -11.08
CA ILE A 156 10.68 -15.83 -10.03
C ILE A 156 12.12 -16.28 -9.73
N PRO A 157 13.13 -15.40 -9.87
CA PRO A 157 14.52 -15.77 -9.61
C PRO A 157 14.80 -15.89 -8.11
N GLU A 158 15.90 -16.56 -7.77
CA GLU A 158 16.42 -16.65 -6.40
C GLU A 158 17.73 -15.84 -6.24
N PRO A 159 17.95 -15.18 -5.09
CA PRO A 159 17.03 -15.04 -3.96
C PRO A 159 15.78 -14.24 -4.33
N ARG A 160 14.63 -14.61 -3.74
CA ARG A 160 13.34 -13.97 -4.03
C ARG A 160 13.43 -12.43 -4.03
N PRO A 161 13.03 -11.76 -5.12
CA PRO A 161 13.01 -10.30 -5.20
C PRO A 161 12.26 -9.62 -4.04
N GLY A 162 12.87 -8.59 -3.45
CA GLY A 162 12.27 -7.80 -2.37
C GLY A 162 12.41 -8.41 -0.97
N THR A 163 13.25 -9.44 -0.78
CA THR A 163 13.70 -9.90 0.54
C THR A 163 14.93 -9.12 1.00
N CYS A 164 15.04 -8.87 2.31
CA CYS A 164 16.20 -8.17 2.87
C CYS A 164 17.42 -9.09 2.92
N VAL A 165 18.51 -8.64 2.30
CA VAL A 165 19.83 -9.29 2.33
C VAL A 165 20.83 -8.36 3.04
N ASN A 166 22.00 -8.90 3.40
CA ASN A 166 23.03 -8.11 4.06
C ASN A 166 23.62 -7.03 3.15
N ASP A 167 23.77 -7.32 1.85
CA ASP A 167 24.30 -6.40 0.86
C ASP A 167 23.59 -6.59 -0.48
N THR A 168 22.75 -5.63 -0.87
CA THR A 168 21.98 -5.68 -2.12
C THR A 168 22.85 -5.53 -3.37
N SER A 169 24.08 -5.03 -3.23
CA SER A 169 25.02 -4.92 -4.35
C SER A 169 25.51 -6.29 -4.86
N THR A 170 25.38 -7.32 -4.03
CA THR A 170 25.75 -8.71 -4.36
C THR A 170 24.63 -9.49 -5.05
N LEU A 171 23.43 -8.91 -5.20
CA LEU A 171 22.29 -9.58 -5.83
C LEU A 171 22.57 -9.90 -7.31
N PRO A 172 22.14 -11.08 -7.80
CA PRO A 172 22.27 -11.42 -9.22
C PRO A 172 21.50 -10.44 -10.12
N ASP A 173 22.05 -10.19 -11.31
CA ASP A 173 21.41 -9.33 -12.32
C ASP A 173 20.01 -9.81 -12.71
N SER A 174 19.74 -11.12 -12.63
CA SER A 174 18.40 -11.69 -12.86
C SER A 174 17.37 -11.17 -11.85
N VAL A 175 17.72 -11.09 -10.57
CA VAL A 175 16.87 -10.57 -9.49
C VAL A 175 16.65 -9.07 -9.66
N LEU A 176 17.73 -8.32 -9.95
CA LEU A 176 17.66 -6.87 -10.14
C LEU A 176 16.85 -6.47 -11.38
N ASN A 177 16.99 -7.20 -12.49
CA ASN A 177 16.17 -6.98 -13.69
C ASN A 177 14.70 -7.35 -13.46
N PHE A 178 14.45 -8.43 -12.72
CA PHE A 178 13.10 -8.86 -12.39
C PHE A 178 12.39 -7.81 -11.53
N ILE A 179 12.98 -7.39 -10.40
CA ILE A 179 12.31 -6.45 -9.48
C ILE A 179 12.06 -5.09 -10.12
N ARG A 180 12.98 -4.65 -11.00
CA ARG A 180 12.83 -3.42 -11.77
C ARG A 180 11.58 -3.42 -12.67
N SER A 181 11.26 -4.57 -13.25
CA SER A 181 10.13 -4.73 -14.17
C SER A 181 8.84 -5.20 -13.48
N HIS A 182 8.94 -5.76 -12.28
CA HIS A 182 7.84 -6.34 -11.52
C HIS A 182 7.70 -5.74 -10.11
N PRO A 183 7.56 -4.41 -9.95
CA PRO A 183 7.44 -3.80 -8.63
C PRO A 183 6.05 -4.02 -7.99
N LEU A 184 5.03 -4.40 -8.77
CA LEU A 184 3.64 -4.52 -8.32
C LEU A 184 3.30 -5.97 -7.94
N MET A 185 2.73 -6.16 -6.75
CA MET A 185 2.19 -7.45 -6.31
C MET A 185 0.79 -7.69 -6.91
N ASP A 186 0.49 -8.96 -7.18
CA ASP A 186 -0.81 -9.37 -7.72
C ASP A 186 -1.92 -9.35 -6.65
N LYS A 187 -1.60 -9.88 -5.45
CA LYS A 187 -2.51 -9.89 -4.31
C LYS A 187 -2.66 -8.47 -3.74
N ALA A 188 -3.91 -8.02 -3.58
CA ALA A 188 -4.23 -6.82 -2.81
C ALA A 188 -4.21 -7.10 -1.31
N VAL A 189 -3.85 -6.11 -0.51
CA VAL A 189 -3.95 -6.14 0.95
C VAL A 189 -5.40 -5.89 1.33
N ASN A 190 -6.09 -6.91 1.83
CA ASN A 190 -7.46 -6.78 2.29
C ASN A 190 -7.54 -6.09 3.66
N HIS A 191 -8.58 -5.30 3.86
CA HIS A 191 -8.88 -4.75 5.18
C HIS A 191 -9.32 -5.87 6.14
N GLU A 192 -9.22 -5.62 7.44
CA GLU A 192 -9.77 -6.52 8.44
C GLU A 192 -11.29 -6.56 8.33
N HIS A 193 -11.87 -7.73 8.66
CA HIS A 193 -13.30 -7.99 8.58
C HIS A 193 -13.87 -7.90 7.15
N ASN A 194 -15.17 -8.14 7.01
CA ASN A 194 -15.83 -8.13 5.69
C ASN A 194 -16.20 -6.70 5.22
N ASN A 195 -16.24 -5.70 6.09
CA ASN A 195 -16.64 -4.34 5.74
C ASN A 195 -15.70 -3.30 6.38
N PRO A 196 -15.70 -2.05 5.89
CA PRO A 196 -14.96 -0.97 6.54
C PRO A 196 -15.44 -0.79 7.98
N VAL A 197 -14.55 -0.33 8.86
CA VAL A 197 -14.85 0.01 10.26
C VAL A 197 -15.98 1.04 10.33
N TYR A 198 -15.95 2.02 9.44
CA TYR A 198 -16.99 3.03 9.27
C TYR A 198 -17.04 3.48 7.81
N TYR A 199 -18.22 3.87 7.32
CA TYR A 199 -18.35 4.52 6.02
C TYR A 199 -19.56 5.46 5.99
N LYS A 200 -19.46 6.53 5.21
CA LYS A 200 -20.51 7.56 5.10
C LYS A 200 -20.53 8.13 3.69
N ARG A 201 -21.74 8.33 3.16
CA ARG A 201 -21.97 8.99 1.87
C ARG A 201 -21.89 10.51 2.04
N ASP A 202 -21.59 11.20 0.95
CA ASP A 202 -21.61 12.67 0.84
C ASP A 202 -20.69 13.38 1.85
N LEU A 203 -19.66 12.66 2.32
CA LEU A 203 -18.67 13.15 3.25
C LEU A 203 -17.27 12.73 2.78
N VAL A 204 -16.32 13.64 2.94
CA VAL A 204 -14.91 13.44 2.59
C VAL A 204 -14.08 13.47 3.87
N PHE A 205 -13.61 12.30 4.30
CA PHE A 205 -12.66 12.18 5.41
C PHE A 205 -11.28 12.63 4.97
N THR A 206 -10.56 13.31 5.84
CA THR A 206 -9.24 13.86 5.53
C THR A 206 -8.16 13.31 6.44
N LYS A 207 -8.32 13.43 7.76
CA LYS A 207 -7.37 12.96 8.77
C LYS A 207 -8.01 11.97 9.71
N LEU A 208 -7.18 11.10 10.29
CA LEU A 208 -7.63 10.24 11.38
C LEU A 208 -6.60 10.11 12.50
N VAL A 209 -7.12 9.92 13.70
CA VAL A 209 -6.35 9.44 14.85
C VAL A 209 -7.13 8.32 15.52
N VAL A 210 -6.40 7.40 16.15
CA VAL A 210 -7.00 6.30 16.90
C VAL A 210 -6.46 6.32 18.31
N ASP A 211 -7.35 6.20 19.28
CA ASP A 211 -7.01 6.04 20.68
C ASP A 211 -7.52 4.70 21.21
N ASN A 212 -6.80 4.14 22.17
CA ASN A 212 -7.11 2.86 22.77
C ASN A 212 -7.67 3.07 24.17
N PHE A 213 -8.97 2.85 24.34
CA PHE A 213 -9.64 3.04 25.62
C PHE A 213 -9.97 1.71 26.27
N GLN A 214 -9.46 1.51 27.50
CA GLN A 214 -9.79 0.35 28.31
C GLN A 214 -11.00 0.67 29.20
N LEU A 215 -12.09 -0.08 29.03
CA LEU A 215 -13.28 0.07 29.86
C LEU A 215 -12.97 -0.37 31.31
N PRO A 216 -13.18 0.50 32.32
CA PRO A 216 -12.84 0.22 33.72
C PRO A 216 -13.52 -1.04 34.27
N THR A 217 -14.72 -1.34 33.77
CA THR A 217 -15.61 -2.36 34.33
C THR A 217 -15.36 -3.78 33.82
N CYS A 218 -14.73 -3.95 32.66
CA CYS A 218 -14.57 -5.28 32.04
C CYS A 218 -13.18 -5.58 31.46
N ARG A 219 -12.18 -4.69 31.61
CA ARG A 219 -10.86 -4.79 30.95
C ARG A 219 -10.95 -5.05 29.44
N VAL A 220 -12.06 -4.66 28.81
CA VAL A 220 -12.22 -4.71 27.36
C VAL A 220 -11.58 -3.45 26.79
N ILE A 221 -10.66 -3.65 25.87
CA ILE A 221 -9.99 -2.60 25.14
C ILE A 221 -10.79 -2.30 23.87
N ARG A 222 -11.07 -1.02 23.58
CA ARG A 222 -11.73 -0.58 22.34
C ARG A 222 -10.90 0.50 21.66
N ASP A 223 -10.85 0.42 20.34
CA ASP A 223 -10.26 1.45 19.50
C ASP A 223 -11.31 2.50 19.17
N VAL A 224 -11.03 3.75 19.54
CA VAL A 224 -11.84 4.92 19.21
C VAL A 224 -11.18 5.61 18.03
N VAL A 225 -11.86 5.62 16.90
CA VAL A 225 -11.39 6.31 15.68
C VAL A 225 -12.07 7.67 15.61
N GLN A 226 -11.27 8.72 15.49
CA GLN A 226 -11.75 10.07 15.22
C GLN A 226 -11.31 10.51 13.84
N THR A 227 -12.24 11.08 13.06
CA THR A 227 -11.95 11.55 11.70
C THR A 227 -12.28 13.02 11.52
N ASP A 228 -11.43 13.73 10.78
CA ASP A 228 -11.72 15.08 10.32
C ASP A 228 -12.37 15.05 8.94
N THR A 229 -13.23 16.04 8.68
CA THR A 229 -13.96 16.18 7.41
C THR A 229 -13.63 17.51 6.73
N ILE A 230 -13.80 17.59 5.40
CA ILE A 230 -13.56 18.84 4.64
C ILE A 230 -14.43 20.03 5.09
N HIS A 231 -15.56 19.78 5.76
CA HIS A 231 -16.46 20.82 6.28
C HIS A 231 -16.12 21.25 7.73
N GLY A 232 -15.01 20.76 8.29
CA GLY A 232 -14.56 21.11 9.64
C GLY A 232 -15.35 20.45 10.78
N ALA A 233 -16.27 19.52 10.47
CA ALA A 233 -16.92 18.69 11.46
C ALA A 233 -15.99 17.52 11.86
N ARG A 234 -15.93 17.24 13.18
CA ARG A 234 -15.27 16.05 13.72
C ARG A 234 -16.35 15.01 13.98
N ASP A 235 -16.21 13.85 13.34
CA ASP A 235 -17.10 12.69 13.48
C ASP A 235 -16.33 11.51 14.10
#